data_AF-A0A4D4M424-F1
#
_entry.id   AF-A0A4D4M424-F1
#
_cell.length_a   1.000
_cell.length_b   1.000
_cell.length_c   1.000
_cell.angle_alpha   90.00
_cell.angle_beta   90.00
_cell.angle_gamma   90.00
#
_symmetry.space_group_name_H-M   'P 1'
#
loop_
_entity.id
_entity.type
_entity.pdbx_description
1 polymer ?
#
loop_
_entity_poly.entity_id
_entity_poly.type
_entity_poly.pdbx_seq_one_letter_code
_entity_poly.pdbx_strand_id
1 'polypeptide(L)' 'MLTVRDTRLAAGIDAVAPYTNMSDSYPWQSQRFAEYRNSGPGAEVTVPGNRPQLTRGEAGSATREAYLGDWTPWRGC' A
#
# COMPACT_ATOMS: atom_id res chain seq x y z
N MET A 1 3.15 -3.30 -9.07
CA MET A 1 2.39 -3.45 -7.81
C MET A 1 2.62 -2.18 -7.01
N LEU A 2 1.57 -1.61 -6.43
CA LEU A 2 1.69 -0.49 -5.49
C LEU A 2 1.48 -1.04 -4.08
N THR A 3 2.41 -0.71 -3.19
CA THR A 3 2.31 -1.04 -1.77
C THR A 3 2.53 0.20 -0.94
N VAL A 4 1.55 0.56 -0.11
CA VAL A 4 1.71 1.60 0.90
C VAL A 4 2.02 0.91 2.22
N ARG A 5 3.22 1.13 2.77
CA ARG A 5 3.66 0.45 3.99
C ARG A 5 4.23 1.42 5.00
N ASP A 6 4.07 1.08 6.27
CA ASP A 6 4.66 1.77 7.42
C ASP A 6 4.45 3.31 7.36
N THR A 7 3.30 3.74 6.84
CA THR A 7 3.00 5.14 6.52
C THR A 7 1.86 5.66 7.39
N ARG A 8 1.95 6.94 7.82
CA ARG A 8 0.83 7.62 8.48
C ARG A 8 -0.06 8.30 7.44
N LEU A 9 -1.30 7.82 7.30
CA LEU A 9 -2.32 8.39 6.42
C LEU A 9 -3.24 9.32 7.21
N ALA A 10 -3.26 10.59 6.82
CA ALA A 10 -4.14 11.60 7.41
C ALA A 10 -5.58 11.48 6.89
N ALA A 11 -6.50 12.27 7.42
CA ALA A 11 -7.93 12.21 7.13
C ALA A 11 -8.33 12.66 5.70
N GLY A 12 -7.36 13.02 4.86
CA GLY A 12 -7.61 13.31 3.44
C GLY A 12 -7.77 12.06 2.57
N ILE A 13 -7.51 10.86 3.13
CA ILE A 13 -7.78 9.59 2.47
C ILE A 13 -9.13 9.06 2.94
N ASP A 14 -10.01 8.70 2.01
CA ASP A 14 -11.25 8.02 2.31
C ASP A 14 -10.96 6.59 2.80
N ALA A 15 -11.17 6.34 4.09
CA ALA A 15 -10.93 5.04 4.71
C ALA A 15 -11.93 3.96 4.27
N VAL A 16 -13.09 4.33 3.70
CA VAL A 16 -14.11 3.39 3.19
C VAL A 16 -13.77 2.95 1.76
N ALA A 17 -13.32 3.88 0.90
CA ALA A 17 -13.00 3.63 -0.51
C ALA A 17 -11.70 4.33 -0.95
N PRO A 18 -10.52 3.88 -0.48
CA PRO A 18 -9.25 4.57 -0.73
C PRO A 18 -8.71 4.38 -2.16
N TYR A 19 -9.24 3.39 -2.90
CA TYR A 19 -8.89 3.11 -4.27
C TYR A 19 -10.10 3.34 -5.16
N THR A 20 -9.87 3.95 -6.33
CA THR A 20 -10.91 4.25 -7.31
C THR A 20 -10.55 3.68 -8.67
N ASN A 21 -11.57 3.41 -9.47
CA ASN A 21 -11.39 3.05 -10.87
C ASN A 21 -10.76 4.21 -11.63
N MET A 22 -9.86 3.91 -12.55
CA MET A 22 -9.31 4.91 -13.46
C MET A 22 -10.32 5.29 -14.55
N SER A 23 -11.06 4.28 -15.04
CA SER A 23 -12.27 4.41 -15.84
C SER A 23 -13.09 3.13 -15.69
N ASP A 24 -14.30 3.08 -16.25
CA ASP A 24 -15.18 1.90 -16.19
C ASP A 24 -14.52 0.64 -16.75
N SER A 25 -13.61 0.77 -17.73
CA SER A 25 -12.86 -0.36 -18.31
C SER A 25 -11.62 -0.76 -17.51
N TYR A 26 -11.23 0.03 -16.49
CA TYR A 26 -10.05 -0.20 -15.66
C TYR A 26 -10.41 -0.16 -14.17
N PRO A 27 -11.10 -1.21 -13.68
CA PRO A 27 -11.48 -1.29 -12.27
C PRO A 27 -10.25 -1.47 -11.39
N TRP A 28 -10.22 -0.81 -10.23
CA TRP A 28 -9.05 -0.86 -9.35
C TRP A 28 -8.78 -2.26 -8.81
N GLN A 29 -9.82 -3.08 -8.63
CA GLN A 29 -9.71 -4.45 -8.11
C GLN A 29 -8.89 -5.37 -9.05
N SER A 30 -8.78 -5.01 -10.33
CA SER A 30 -7.90 -5.72 -11.28
C SER A 30 -6.42 -5.35 -11.11
N GLN A 31 -6.12 -4.32 -10.31
CA GLN A 31 -4.78 -3.83 -10.04
C GLN A 31 -4.18 -4.50 -8.81
N ARG A 32 -2.85 -4.48 -8.71
CA ARG A 32 -2.10 -5.06 -7.59
C ARG A 32 -1.81 -3.97 -6.56
N PHE A 33 -2.82 -3.66 -5.73
CA PHE A 33 -2.74 -2.73 -4.60
C PHE A 33 -2.79 -3.50 -3.28
N ALA A 34 -1.93 -3.14 -2.34
CA ALA A 34 -1.95 -3.68 -0.99
C ALA A 34 -1.30 -2.73 0.01
N GLU A 35 -1.58 -2.94 1.29
CA GLU A 35 -1.07 -2.13 2.38
C GLU A 35 -0.44 -2.95 3.50
N TYR A 36 0.44 -2.32 4.29
CA TYR A 36 1.06 -2.97 5.44
C TYR A 36 1.38 -1.99 6.57
N ARG A 37 0.77 -2.21 7.75
CA ARG A 37 1.07 -1.44 8.99
C ARG A 37 0.98 0.08 8.84
N ASN A 38 0.05 0.56 8.02
CA ASN A 38 -0.26 1.98 7.97
C ASN A 38 -1.00 2.43 9.24
N SER A 39 -0.94 3.73 9.55
CA SER A 39 -1.53 4.30 10.76
C SER A 39 -2.23 5.64 10.50
N GLY A 40 -3.04 6.10 11.44
CA GLY A 40 -3.79 7.35 11.33
C GLY A 40 -5.20 7.18 10.74
N PRO A 41 -6.01 8.25 10.73
CA PRO A 41 -7.44 8.17 10.38
C PRO A 41 -7.69 7.73 8.94
N GLY A 42 -6.82 8.08 7.99
CA GLY A 42 -6.93 7.63 6.60
C GLY A 42 -6.50 6.17 6.39
N ALA A 43 -5.95 5.52 7.42
CA ALA A 43 -5.50 4.13 7.39
C ALA A 43 -6.45 3.18 8.12
N GLU A 44 -7.61 3.64 8.58
CA GLU A 44 -8.59 2.77 9.22
C GLU A 44 -9.11 1.71 8.22
N VAL A 45 -9.28 0.47 8.69
CA VAL A 45 -9.84 -0.61 7.87
C VAL A 45 -11.29 -0.80 8.27
N THR A 46 -12.17 -0.03 7.63
CA THR A 46 -13.61 -0.08 7.88
C THR A 46 -14.31 -1.10 6.97
N VAL A 47 -13.85 -1.23 5.72
CA VAL A 47 -14.32 -2.21 4.73
C VAL A 47 -13.13 -3.06 4.26
N PRO A 48 -12.89 -4.24 4.85
CA PRO A 48 -11.69 -5.04 4.55
C PRO A 48 -11.49 -5.34 3.06
N GLY A 49 -12.57 -5.58 2.30
CA GLY A 49 -12.52 -5.87 0.87
C GLY A 49 -12.00 -4.72 0.01
N ASN A 50 -12.09 -3.47 0.50
CA ASN A 50 -11.60 -2.29 -0.21
C ASN A 50 -10.14 -1.95 0.12
N ARG A 51 -9.51 -2.66 1.06
CA ARG A 51 -8.15 -2.37 1.56
C ARG A 51 -7.32 -3.63 1.73
N PRO A 52 -6.88 -4.28 0.64
CA PRO A 52 -6.06 -5.50 0.73
C PRO A 52 -4.84 -5.29 1.65
N GLN A 53 -4.67 -6.17 2.65
CA GLN A 53 -3.56 -6.12 3.60
C GLN A 53 -2.55 -7.21 3.28
N LEU A 54 -1.27 -6.86 3.27
CA LEU A 54 -0.20 -7.85 3.25
C LEU A 54 -0.05 -8.47 4.64
N THR A 55 0.19 -9.77 4.66
CA THR A 55 0.75 -10.45 5.83
C THR A 55 2.19 -9.99 6.07
N ARG A 56 2.72 -10.29 7.26
CA ARG A 56 4.14 -10.04 7.57
C ARG A 56 5.08 -10.74 6.58
N GLY A 57 4.74 -11.96 6.15
CA GLY A 57 5.55 -12.72 5.19
C GLY A 57 5.56 -12.06 3.81
N GLU A 58 4.39 -11.70 3.30
CA GLU A 58 4.27 -11.03 2.00
C GLU A 58 4.94 -9.65 2.00
N ALA A 59 4.83 -8.90 3.10
CA ALA A 59 5.48 -7.61 3.28
C ALA A 59 7.01 -7.68 3.21
N GLY A 60 7.61 -8.86 3.38
CA GLY A 60 9.04 -9.08 3.15
C GLY A 60 9.48 -8.82 1.70
N SER A 61 8.59 -9.08 0.74
CA SER A 61 8.83 -8.81 -0.69
C SER A 61 8.75 -7.33 -1.07
N ALA A 62 8.13 -6.51 -0.21
CA ALA A 62 7.90 -5.09 -0.41
C ALA A 62 8.86 -4.22 0.43
N THR A 63 10.07 -4.69 0.72
CA THR A 63 11.11 -3.92 1.40
C THR A 63 11.98 -3.17 0.40
N ARG A 64 12.68 -2.13 0.86
CA ARG A 64 13.62 -1.37 0.05
C ARG A 64 14.74 -2.28 -0.47
N GLU A 65 15.28 -3.13 0.39
CA GLU A 65 16.33 -4.11 0.08
C GLU A 65 15.84 -5.14 -0.96
N ALA A 66 14.62 -5.68 -0.80
CA ALA A 66 14.05 -6.62 -1.77
C ALA A 66 13.79 -5.97 -3.14
N TYR A 67 13.36 -4.72 -3.16
CA TYR A 67 13.01 -4.03 -4.41
C TYR A 67 14.23 -3.52 -5.18
N LEU A 68 15.25 -3.00 -4.48
CA LEU A 68 16.43 -2.39 -5.10
C LEU A 68 17.62 -3.35 -5.23
N GLY A 69 17.58 -4.50 -4.56
CA GLY A 69 18.66 -5.48 -4.57
C GLY A 69 19.97 -4.89 -4.04
N ASP A 70 21.06 -5.09 -4.79
CA ASP A 70 22.40 -4.61 -4.44
C ASP A 70 22.57 -3.10 -4.65
N TRP A 71 21.63 -2.43 -5.33
CA TRP A 71 21.68 -0.99 -5.51
C TRP A 71 21.24 -0.29 -4.22
N THR A 72 22.19 0.36 -3.54
CA THR A 72 22.00 0.91 -2.20
C THR A 72 22.21 2.44 -2.11
N PRO A 73 21.46 3.26 -2.88
CA PRO A 73 21.66 4.72 -2.93
C PRO A 73 21.47 5.43 -1.57
N TRP A 74 20.79 4.79 -0.61
CA TRP A 74 20.59 5.33 0.74
C TRP A 74 21.76 5.11 1.70
N ARG A 75 22.75 4.29 1.33
CA ARG A 75 23.95 4.04 2.16
C ARG A 75 25.06 5.05 1.92
N GLY A 76 24.99 5.82 0.83
CA GLY A 76 25.97 6.85 0.48
C GLY A 76 25.52 8.23 0.95
N CYS A 77 25.69 8.51 2.24
CA CYS A 77 25.78 9.84 2.87
C CYS A 77 26.68 9.70 4.09
#